data_AF-A0A8T3N3L0-F1
#
_entry.id   AF-A0A8T3N3L0-F1
#
_cell.length_a   1.000
_cell.length_b   1.000
_cell.length_c   1.000
_cell.angle_alpha   90.00
_cell.angle_beta   90.00
_cell.angle_gamma   90.00
#
_symmetry.space_group_name_H-M   'P 1'
#
loop_
_entity.id
_entity.type
_entity.pdbx_description
1 polymer ?
#
loop_
_entity_poly.entity_id
_entity_poly.type
_entity_poly.pdbx_seq_one_letter_code
_entity_poly.pdbx_strand_id
1 'polypeptide(L)'
;MKNRYGGPLRQMIAEHFHLKNYVDMVNTPAFHTDVVAYPAITIIAREKRGATRIAHRPPITVEALSRLASSLVAENLPKVCTGVREIKGMTAGAAPWILGSADQLAVSRRLEADFPRIAGLYTITHTVKNSSKG
;
A
#
# COMPACT_ATOMS: atom_id res chain seq x y z
N MET A 1 -0.47 1.29 -3.85
CA MET A 1 0.25 0.27 -4.64
C MET A 1 -0.64 -0.96 -4.89
N LYS A 2 -1.56 -0.89 -5.86
CA LYS A 2 -2.57 -1.96 -6.12
C LYS A 2 -2.40 -2.68 -7.46
N ASN A 3 -1.36 -2.36 -8.25
CA ASN A 3 -1.22 -2.96 -9.58
C ASN A 3 -0.78 -4.44 -9.50
N ARG A 4 -1.26 -5.23 -10.47
CA ARG A 4 -0.95 -6.67 -10.58
C ARG A 4 0.53 -6.91 -10.93
N TYR A 5 1.12 -5.99 -11.69
CA TYR A 5 2.50 -6.03 -12.16
C TYR A 5 3.55 -5.91 -11.05
N GLY A 6 3.20 -5.33 -9.90
CA GLY A 6 4.13 -5.18 -8.78
C GLY A 6 4.37 -6.44 -7.95
N GLY A 7 3.79 -7.60 -8.32
CA GLY A 7 3.92 -8.84 -7.56
C GLY A 7 5.36 -9.25 -7.22
N PRO A 8 6.24 -9.40 -8.23
CA PRO A 8 7.65 -9.76 -8.00
C PRO A 8 8.40 -8.76 -7.12
N LEU A 9 8.18 -7.46 -7.31
CA LEU A 9 8.80 -6.42 -6.48
C LEU A 9 8.35 -6.51 -5.02
N ARG A 10 7.05 -6.71 -4.77
CA ARG A 10 6.51 -6.88 -3.42
C ARG A 10 7.05 -8.13 -2.76
N GLN A 11 7.20 -9.23 -3.50
CA GLN A 11 7.81 -10.45 -3.00
C GLN A 11 9.26 -10.24 -2.61
N MET A 12 10.08 -9.63 -3.48
CA MET A 12 11.47 -9.30 -3.18
C MET A 12 11.61 -8.45 -1.91
N ILE A 13 10.76 -7.43 -1.77
CA ILE A 13 10.74 -6.58 -0.57
C ILE A 13 10.33 -7.40 0.64
N ALA A 14 9.27 -8.21 0.54
CA ALA A 14 8.79 -9.04 1.63
C ALA A 14 9.85 -10.06 2.07
N GLU A 15 10.67 -10.58 1.17
CA GLU A 15 11.69 -11.61 1.46
C GLU A 15 12.97 -11.01 2.03
N HIS A 16 13.46 -9.90 1.48
CA HIS A 16 14.82 -9.43 1.75
C HIS A 16 14.91 -8.09 2.45
N PHE A 17 13.79 -7.39 2.64
CA PHE A 17 13.77 -6.03 3.17
C PHE A 17 12.68 -5.85 4.23
N HIS A 18 12.79 -4.73 4.93
CA HIS A 18 11.76 -4.21 5.81
C HIS A 18 11.13 -2.97 5.15
N LEU A 19 9.82 -3.02 4.90
CA LEU A 19 9.04 -1.83 4.59
C LEU A 19 8.84 -1.04 5.89
N LYS A 20 9.73 -0.09 6.15
CA LYS A 20 9.84 0.60 7.44
C LYS A 20 8.80 1.70 7.60
N ASN A 21 8.68 2.56 6.58
CA ASN A 21 7.75 3.69 6.62
C ASN A 21 7.00 3.83 5.30
N TYR A 22 5.74 4.22 5.37
CA TYR A 22 4.92 4.62 4.24
C TYR A 22 4.10 5.86 4.57
N VAL A 23 4.28 6.93 3.79
CA VAL A 23 3.49 8.15 3.91
C VAL A 23 2.67 8.31 2.65
N ASP A 24 1.35 8.20 2.78
CA ASP A 24 0.41 8.51 1.69
C ASP A 24 0.36 10.02 1.49
N MET A 25 0.69 10.50 0.29
CA MET A 25 0.69 11.92 -0.07
C MET A 25 -0.43 12.24 -1.06
N VAL A 26 -1.37 11.32 -1.32
CA VAL A 26 -2.51 11.59 -2.21
C VAL A 26 -3.31 12.79 -1.68
N ASN A 27 -3.63 13.73 -2.56
CA ASN A 27 -4.31 14.99 -2.24
C ASN A 27 -3.51 15.93 -1.31
N THR A 28 -2.19 15.73 -1.18
CA THR A 28 -1.31 16.78 -0.63
C THR A 28 -0.64 17.54 -1.77
N PRO A 29 -0.32 18.84 -1.59
CA PRO A 29 0.43 19.63 -2.57
C PRO A 29 1.90 19.21 -2.56
N ALA A 30 2.18 17.99 -3.02
CA ALA A 30 3.52 17.40 -3.03
C ALA A 30 4.42 17.93 -4.15
N PHE A 31 3.86 18.65 -5.11
CA PHE A 31 4.55 19.19 -6.28
C PHE A 31 4.17 20.67 -6.46
N HIS A 32 5.04 21.44 -7.10
CA HIS A 32 4.78 22.85 -7.45
C HIS A 32 3.88 23.03 -8.69
N THR A 33 3.51 21.92 -9.33
CA THR A 33 2.65 21.90 -10.52
C THR A 33 1.57 20.85 -10.34
N ASP A 34 0.44 21.06 -11.02
CA ASP A 34 -0.66 20.11 -10.99
C ASP A 34 -0.29 18.83 -11.73
N VAL A 35 -0.31 17.72 -11.00
CA VAL A 35 -0.04 16.39 -11.54
C VAL A 35 -1.13 15.42 -11.10
N VAL A 36 -1.56 14.56 -12.02
CA VAL A 36 -2.44 13.44 -11.70
C VAL A 36 -1.57 12.26 -11.29
N ALA A 37 -1.19 12.22 -10.02
CA ALA A 37 -0.30 11.21 -9.47
C ALA A 37 -0.76 10.71 -8.10
N TYR A 38 -0.16 9.61 -7.64
CA TYR A 38 -0.36 9.04 -6.30
C TYR A 38 0.95 9.08 -5.51
N PRO A 39 1.43 10.29 -5.13
CA PRO A 39 2.70 10.41 -4.46
C PRO A 39 2.67 9.68 -3.11
N ALA A 40 3.82 9.13 -2.75
CA ALA A 40 4.05 8.53 -1.45
C ALA A 40 5.54 8.60 -1.12
N ILE A 41 5.84 8.72 0.17
CA ILE A 41 7.22 8.54 0.68
C ILE A 41 7.30 7.13 1.23
N THR A 42 8.22 6.33 0.71
CA THR A 42 8.38 4.92 1.11
C THR A 42 9.83 4.69 1.56
N ILE A 43 10.02 4.21 2.78
CA ILE A 43 11.34 3.82 3.30
C ILE A 43 11.42 2.30 3.34
N ILE A 44 12.34 1.75 2.57
CA ILE A 44 12.66 0.32 2.51
C ILE A 44 14.10 0.16 2.99
N ALA A 45 14.30 -0.65 4.03
CA ALA A 45 15.61 -0.85 4.64
C ALA A 45 15.98 -2.33 4.64
N ARG A 46 17.28 -2.62 4.46
CA ARG A 46 17.82 -3.98 4.64
C ARG A 46 18.13 -4.19 6.14
N GLU A 47 17.08 -4.42 6.91
CA GLU A 47 17.13 -4.62 8.37
C GLU A 47 16.15 -5.73 8.78
N LYS A 48 16.19 -6.11 10.06
CA LYS A 48 15.22 -7.08 10.61
C LYS A 48 13.80 -6.54 10.43
N ARG A 49 12.88 -7.42 9.98
CA ARG A 49 11.47 -7.06 9.79
C ARG A 49 10.84 -6.61 11.12
N GLY A 50 10.03 -5.57 11.06
CA GLY A 50 9.31 -5.00 12.20
C GLY A 50 7.91 -4.52 11.82
N ALA A 51 7.34 -3.66 12.66
CA ALA A 51 6.12 -2.95 12.34
C ALA A 51 6.41 -1.85 11.30
N THR A 52 5.55 -1.73 10.31
CA THR A 52 5.58 -0.62 9.34
C THR A 52 4.87 0.57 9.93
N ARG A 53 5.50 1.75 9.91
CA ARG A 53 4.87 3.01 10.29
C ARG A 53 4.18 3.67 9.10
N ILE A 54 2.95 4.13 9.32
CA ILE A 54 2.11 4.71 8.27
C ILE A 54 1.55 6.05 8.71
N ALA A 55 1.64 7.03 7.82
CA ALA A 55 0.94 8.31 7.95
C ALA A 55 0.14 8.61 6.68
N HIS A 56 -0.92 9.41 6.83
CA HIS A 56 -1.78 9.79 5.71
C HIS A 56 -1.89 11.30 5.59
N ARG A 57 -1.64 11.78 4.38
CA ARG A 57 -1.94 13.12 3.90
C ARG A 57 -1.55 14.21 4.91
N PRO A 58 -0.27 14.24 5.33
CA PRO A 58 0.16 15.21 6.31
C PRO A 58 0.01 16.64 5.77
N PRO A 59 -0.27 17.63 6.64
CA PRO A 59 -0.16 19.02 6.27
C PRO A 59 1.27 19.37 5.80
N ILE A 60 1.39 20.11 4.71
CA ILE A 60 2.69 20.53 4.16
C ILE A 60 3.12 21.84 4.84
N THR A 61 3.40 21.73 6.13
CA THR A 61 3.92 22.80 7.00
C THR A 61 5.17 22.30 7.71
N VAL A 62 6.11 23.19 8.00
CA VAL A 62 7.39 22.83 8.64
C VAL A 62 7.15 22.12 9.97
N GLU A 63 6.20 22.61 10.78
CA GLU A 63 5.90 22.08 12.11
C GLU A 63 5.26 20.68 12.05
N ALA A 64 4.33 20.47 11.12
CA ALA A 64 3.70 19.15 10.94
C ALA A 64 4.68 18.12 10.41
N LEU A 65 5.49 18.49 9.41
CA LEU A 65 6.48 17.60 8.80
C LEU A 65 7.63 17.28 9.76
N SER A 66 8.06 18.23 10.58
CA SER A 66 9.07 18.01 11.62
C SER A 66 8.58 17.00 12.65
N ARG A 67 7.36 17.17 13.17
CA ARG A 67 6.74 16.22 14.11
C ARG A 67 6.54 14.83 13.49
N LEU A 68 6.12 14.78 12.23
CA LEU A 68 5.98 13.53 11.48
C LEU A 68 7.33 12.83 11.36
N ALA A 69 8.37 13.52 10.92
CA ALA A 69 9.71 12.96 10.77
C ALA A 69 10.23 12.41 12.10
N SER A 70 10.13 13.17 13.19
CA SER A 70 10.49 12.72 14.54
C SER A 70 9.74 11.45 14.94
N SER A 71 8.43 11.37 14.65
CA SER A 71 7.60 10.20 14.97
C SER A 71 7.97 8.98 14.13
N LEU A 72 8.37 9.17 12.86
CA LEU A 72 8.77 8.08 11.96
C LEU A 72 10.14 7.48 12.34
N VAL A 73 11.04 8.26 12.94
CA VAL A 73 12.39 7.80 13.32
C VAL A 73 12.55 7.43 14.80
N ALA A 74 11.59 7.77 15.66
CA ALA A 74 11.66 7.46 17.10
C ALA A 74 11.82 5.95 17.36
N GLU A 75 12.54 5.55 18.41
CA GLU A 75 12.63 4.13 18.76
C GLU A 75 11.26 3.54 19.13
N ASN A 76 10.49 4.28 19.92
CA ASN A 76 9.13 3.95 20.31
C ASN A 76 8.18 5.07 19.89
N LEU A 77 7.00 4.70 19.39
CA LEU A 77 5.98 5.71 19.09
C LEU A 77 5.51 6.38 20.39
N PRO A 78 5.41 7.73 20.41
CA PRO A 78 4.79 8.43 21.53
C PRO A 78 3.36 7.93 21.75
N LYS A 79 2.92 7.84 23.00
CA LYS A 79 1.53 7.46 23.34
C LYS A 79 0.49 8.49 22.88
N VAL A 80 0.93 9.70 22.55
CA VAL A 80 0.08 10.77 22.01
C VAL A 80 -0.22 10.49 20.54
N CYS A 81 -1.43 10.80 20.08
CA CYS A 81 -1.79 10.66 18.67
C CYS A 81 -0.90 11.54 17.77
N THR A 82 0.09 10.94 17.11
CA THR A 82 1.04 11.63 16.21
C THR A 82 0.59 11.63 14.74
N GLY A 83 -0.55 11.00 14.44
CA GLY A 83 -0.97 10.72 13.06
C GLY A 83 -0.19 9.59 12.38
N VAL A 84 0.75 8.95 13.11
CA VAL A 84 1.50 7.76 12.68
C VAL A 84 0.90 6.52 13.34
N ARG A 85 0.71 5.46 12.57
CA ARG A 85 0.24 4.15 13.05
C ARG A 85 1.26 3.06 12.75
N GLU A 86 1.35 2.07 13.63
CA GLU A 86 2.15 0.86 13.41
C GLU A 86 1.27 -0.29 12.94
N ILE A 87 1.67 -0.93 11.84
CA ILE A 87 1.00 -2.12 11.31
C ILE A 87 2.02 -3.26 11.21
N LYS A 88 1.73 -4.37 11.88
CA LYS A 88 2.52 -5.60 11.78
C LYS A 88 2.10 -6.40 10.54
N GLY A 89 3.06 -7.02 9.87
CA GLY A 89 2.78 -7.91 8.74
C GLY A 89 2.25 -7.20 7.48
N MET A 90 2.66 -5.94 7.25
CA MET A 90 2.29 -5.17 6.05
C MET A 90 2.73 -5.85 4.75
N THR A 91 3.91 -6.46 4.75
CA THR A 91 4.46 -7.19 3.61
C THR A 91 4.18 -8.68 3.76
N ALA A 92 3.41 -9.26 2.84
CA ALA A 92 3.08 -10.68 2.81
C ALA A 92 3.26 -11.24 1.39
N GLY A 93 4.50 -11.64 1.06
CA GLY A 93 4.86 -12.16 -0.27
C GLY A 93 4.50 -11.17 -1.39
N ALA A 94 3.87 -11.69 -2.45
CA ALA A 94 3.44 -10.89 -3.60
C ALA A 94 2.14 -10.10 -3.39
N ALA A 95 1.48 -10.24 -2.24
CA ALA A 95 0.20 -9.59 -1.97
C ALA A 95 0.33 -8.06 -1.98
N PRO A 96 -0.70 -7.30 -2.43
CA PRO A 96 -0.72 -5.85 -2.31
C PRO A 96 -0.56 -5.38 -0.87
N TRP A 97 0.14 -4.28 -0.66
CA TRP A 97 0.19 -3.63 0.65
C TRP A 97 -1.15 -2.99 0.96
N ILE A 98 -1.79 -3.43 2.05
CA ILE A 98 -3.05 -2.87 2.50
C ILE A 98 -2.73 -1.78 3.52
N LEU A 99 -2.67 -0.55 3.00
CA LEU A 99 -2.22 0.65 3.70
C LEU A 99 -3.34 1.33 4.50
N GLY A 100 -4.47 0.63 4.73
CA GLY A 100 -5.61 1.09 5.52
C GLY A 100 -5.41 0.91 7.03
N SER A 101 -6.46 1.11 7.82
CA SER A 101 -6.43 0.72 9.24
C SER A 101 -6.37 -0.80 9.40
N ALA A 102 -5.83 -1.29 10.52
CA ALA A 102 -5.83 -2.72 10.84
C ALA A 102 -7.25 -3.32 10.80
N ASP A 103 -8.26 -2.55 11.22
CA ASP A 103 -9.66 -2.96 11.19
C ASP A 103 -10.19 -3.11 9.77
N GLN A 104 -9.84 -2.18 8.87
CA GLN A 104 -10.21 -2.29 7.46
C GLN A 104 -9.55 -3.49 6.77
N LEU A 105 -8.31 -3.81 7.17
CA LEU A 105 -7.61 -5.01 6.68
C LEU A 105 -8.28 -6.29 7.18
N ALA A 106 -8.65 -6.36 8.46
CA ALA A 106 -9.36 -7.50 9.04
C ALA A 106 -10.72 -7.71 8.35
N VAL A 107 -11.46 -6.62 8.11
CA VAL A 107 -12.73 -6.66 7.38
C VAL A 107 -12.51 -7.10 5.93
N SER A 108 -11.52 -6.56 5.22
CA SER A 108 -11.22 -6.94 3.84
C SER A 108 -10.90 -8.43 3.71
N ARG A 109 -10.07 -8.98 4.62
CA ARG A 109 -9.71 -10.41 4.61
C ARG A 109 -10.91 -11.31 4.94
N ARG A 110 -11.76 -10.89 5.88
CA ARG A 110 -12.99 -11.61 6.19
C ARG A 110 -13.93 -11.64 4.97
N LEU A 111 -14.10 -10.50 4.30
CA LEU A 111 -14.90 -10.43 3.07
C LEU A 111 -14.31 -11.30 1.95
N GLU A 112 -12.99 -11.34 1.79
CA GLU A 112 -12.35 -12.23 0.81
C GLU A 112 -12.48 -13.73 1.14
N ALA A 113 -12.63 -14.08 2.42
CA ALA A 113 -12.84 -15.46 2.87
C ALA A 113 -14.31 -15.89 2.75
N ASP A 114 -15.24 -14.99 3.09
CA ASP A 114 -16.68 -15.27 3.18
C ASP A 114 -17.39 -15.20 1.82
N PHE A 115 -16.81 -14.53 0.81
CA PHE A 115 -17.47 -14.29 -0.48
C PHE A 115 -16.67 -14.79 -1.69
N PRO A 116 -17.35 -15.32 -2.73
CA PRO A 116 -16.72 -15.71 -3.98
C PRO A 116 -15.99 -14.55 -4.66
N ARG A 117 -14.85 -14.84 -5.31
CA ARG A 117 -14.08 -13.83 -6.05
C ARG A 117 -14.89 -13.33 -7.26
N ILE A 118 -15.03 -12.00 -7.36
CA ILE A 118 -15.76 -11.33 -8.45
C ILE A 118 -15.15 -11.62 -9.84
N ALA A 119 -13.86 -11.97 -9.92
CA ALA A 119 -13.17 -12.23 -11.19
C ALA A 119 -13.40 -13.63 -11.79
N GLY A 120 -14.37 -14.42 -11.31
CA GLY A 120 -14.48 -15.85 -11.63
C GLY A 120 -15.32 -16.29 -12.83
N LEU A 121 -15.98 -15.40 -13.60
CA LEU A 121 -17.06 -15.85 -14.51
C LEU A 121 -17.11 -15.23 -15.92
N TYR A 122 -15.97 -14.99 -16.59
CA TYR A 122 -16.01 -14.75 -18.05
C TYR A 122 -14.85 -15.44 -18.76
N THR A 123 -15.06 -16.72 -19.14
CA THR A 123 -14.36 -17.33 -20.27
C THR A 123 -15.29 -17.19 -21.48
N ILE A 124 -15.04 -16.19 -22.33
CA ILE A 124 -15.71 -16.11 -23.64
C ILE A 124 -14.88 -16.95 -24.62
N THR A 125 -15.31 -18.18 -24.88
CA THR A 125 -14.82 -18.97 -26.02
C THR A 125 -15.44 -18.41 -27.30
N HIS A 126 -14.71 -17.53 -28.00
CA HIS A 126 -15.10 -17.14 -29.36
C HIS A 126 -14.72 -18.25 -30.34
N THR A 127 -15.68 -19.09 -30.71
CA THR A 127 -15.58 -19.95 -31.90
C THR A 127 -15.88 -19.09 -33.13
N VAL A 128 -14.86 -18.74 -33.91
CA VAL A 128 -15.02 -18.08 -35.21
C VAL A 128 -15.55 -19.12 -36.20
N LYS A 129 -16.82 -18.97 -36.62
CA LYS A 129 -17.35 -19.69 -37.78
C LYS A 129 -16.80 -19.03 -39.05
N ASN A 130 -15.91 -19.73 -39.73
CA ASN A 130 -15.42 -19.35 -41.05
C ASN A 130 -16.56 -19.54 -42.06
N SER A 131 -16.97 -18.47 -42.76
CA SER A 131 -17.93 -18.54 -43.86
C SER A 131 -17.17 -18.28 -45.15
N SER A 132 -16.92 -19.35 -45.92
CA SER A 132 -16.43 -19.22 -47.29
C SER A 132 -17.60 -18.86 -48.21
N LYS A 133 -17.51 -17.73 -48.89
CA LYS A 133 -18.10 -17.52 -50.21
C LYS A 133 -16.88 -17.38 -51.15
N GLY A 134 -16.72 -18.19 -52.19
CA GLY A 134 -17.72 -18.47 -53.22
C GLY A 134 -17.48 -17.45 -54.30
#